data_AF-A0A5C5ZBD9-F1
#
_entry.id   AF-A0A5C5ZBD9-F1
#
_cell.length_a   1.000
_cell.length_b   1.000
_cell.length_c   1.000
_cell.angle_alpha   90.00
_cell.angle_beta   90.00
_cell.angle_gamma   90.00
#
_symmetry.space_group_name_H-M   'P 1'
#
loop_
_entity.id
_entity.type
_entity.pdbx_description
1 polymer ?
#
loop_
_entity_poly.entity_id
_entity_poly.type
_entity_poly.pdbx_seq_one_letter_code
_entity_poly.pdbx_strand_id
1 'polypeptide(L)'
;MAAISESNAELSLAAEPAPRLSIRHLMLWTLCCAVYWALIREVNARSSSQMQVGLFSSIVTGAVFAGVITLISMRVRSSPPLLKHPGHWLLLISAIFTLIAAPVLHALTGSLALMNPFDPDRWEFVVIRILYLFPPIAFAFAAARIRDRIWKVLFIAMVLPGVPWFLSLLGIDLPSSYFHAWPKLVLASAMVVVSIVELKNGPRHDWLHWTGVTTHLASCSNLILRVLATLIP
;
A
#
# COMPACT_ATOMS: atom_id res chain seq x y z
N MET A 1 -33.35 15.54 30.72
CA MET A 1 -31.92 15.91 30.86
C MET A 1 -30.97 14.72 31.10
N ALA A 2 -31.44 13.47 31.19
CA ALA A 2 -30.57 12.30 31.41
C ALA A 2 -29.89 11.73 30.14
N ALA A 3 -30.48 11.90 28.95
CA ALA A 3 -30.00 11.29 27.71
C ALA A 3 -28.64 11.82 27.18
N ILE A 4 -28.25 13.04 27.56
CA ILE A 4 -26.97 13.64 27.12
C ILE A 4 -25.79 13.09 27.96
N SER A 5 -26.06 12.68 29.21
CA SER A 5 -25.05 12.13 30.12
C SER A 5 -24.62 10.72 29.73
N GLU A 6 -25.57 9.89 29.27
CA GLU A 6 -25.29 8.52 28.83
C GLU A 6 -24.54 8.49 27.50
N SER A 7 -24.88 9.39 26.57
CA SER A 7 -24.14 9.56 25.30
C SER A 7 -22.67 9.93 25.54
N ASN A 8 -22.38 10.81 26.50
CA ASN A 8 -21.00 11.18 26.82
C ASN A 8 -20.24 10.09 27.57
N ALA A 9 -20.93 9.27 28.38
CA ALA A 9 -20.33 8.12 29.06
C ALA A 9 -19.99 6.99 28.08
N GLU A 10 -20.84 6.72 27.08
CA GLU A 10 -20.55 5.77 25.99
C GLU A 10 -19.43 6.27 25.06
N LEU A 11 -19.38 7.59 24.79
CA LEU A 11 -18.27 8.21 24.05
C LEU A 11 -16.94 8.14 24.83
N SER A 12 -16.98 8.23 26.17
CA SER A 12 -15.80 8.18 27.02
C SER A 12 -15.27 6.77 27.29
N LEU A 13 -16.11 5.74 27.20
CA LEU A 13 -15.73 4.33 27.42
C LEU A 13 -15.16 3.63 26.17
N ALA A 14 -15.38 4.19 24.97
CA ALA A 14 -14.98 3.55 23.71
C ALA A 14 -13.66 4.05 23.10
N ALA A 15 -13.04 5.09 23.67
CA ALA A 15 -11.74 5.58 23.23
C ALA A 15 -10.62 4.74 23.85
N GLU A 16 -10.48 3.48 23.41
CA GLU A 16 -9.26 2.72 23.69
C GLU A 16 -8.05 3.58 23.35
N PRO A 17 -7.13 3.83 24.30
CA PRO A 17 -6.00 4.70 24.06
C PRO A 17 -5.16 4.09 22.94
N ALA A 18 -5.04 4.84 21.84
CA ALA A 18 -4.20 4.46 20.72
C ALA A 18 -2.79 4.06 21.22
N PRO A 19 -2.19 2.99 20.68
CA PRO A 19 -0.89 2.51 21.14
C PRO A 19 0.13 3.66 21.07
N ARG A 20 0.78 3.96 22.20
CA ARG A 20 1.78 5.03 22.23
C ARG A 20 3.00 4.63 21.40
N LEU A 21 3.46 5.54 20.55
CA LEU A 21 4.73 5.36 19.86
C LEU A 21 5.85 5.20 20.91
N SER A 22 6.70 4.21 20.71
CA SER A 22 7.79 3.85 21.63
C SER A 22 9.07 3.71 20.84
N ILE A 23 10.22 3.93 21.49
CA ILE A 23 11.54 3.77 20.88
C ILE A 23 11.73 2.38 20.24
N ARG A 24 11.07 1.34 20.76
CA ARG A 24 11.09 -0.01 20.18
C ARG A 24 10.55 -0.04 18.75
N HIS A 25 9.53 0.75 18.44
CA HIS A 25 8.96 0.84 17.09
C HIS A 25 9.92 1.54 16.13
N LEU A 26 10.62 2.58 16.62
CA LEU A 26 11.66 3.25 15.83
C LEU A 26 12.84 2.31 15.55
N MET A 27 13.30 1.56 16.56
CA MET A 27 14.34 0.54 16.39
C MET A 27 13.91 -0.54 15.39
N LEU A 28 12.68 -1.04 15.49
CA LEU A 28 12.12 -2.01 14.55
C LEU A 28 12.06 -1.45 13.13
N TRP A 29 11.63 -0.21 12.96
CA TRP A 29 11.63 0.47 11.67
C TRP A 29 13.02 0.59 11.07
N THR A 30 14.01 1.04 11.84
CA THR A 30 15.40 1.13 11.37
C THR A 30 15.98 -0.24 11.01
N LEU A 31 15.63 -1.28 11.77
CA LEU A 31 16.02 -2.66 11.48
C LEU A 31 15.40 -3.12 10.15
N CYS A 32 14.10 -2.91 9.94
CA CYS A 32 13.43 -3.26 8.69
C CYS A 32 14.02 -2.49 7.48
N CYS A 33 14.34 -1.21 7.65
CA CYS A 33 15.02 -0.42 6.63
C CYS A 33 16.40 -1.01 6.27
N ALA A 34 17.21 -1.33 7.29
CA ALA A 34 18.55 -1.88 7.11
C ALA A 34 18.52 -3.26 6.43
N VAL A 35 17.64 -4.16 6.88
CA VAL A 35 17.47 -5.49 6.29
C VAL A 35 17.05 -5.36 4.82
N TYR A 36 16.04 -4.55 4.52
CA TYR A 36 15.55 -4.40 3.16
C TYR A 36 16.60 -3.73 2.25
N TRP A 37 17.34 -2.74 2.74
CA TRP A 37 18.46 -2.13 2.01
C TRP A 37 19.58 -3.13 1.73
N ALA A 38 19.96 -3.95 2.71
CA ALA A 38 20.95 -5.00 2.53
C ALA A 38 20.52 -6.02 1.47
N LEU A 39 19.25 -6.45 1.49
CA LEU A 39 18.70 -7.35 0.47
C LEU A 39 18.75 -6.74 -0.93
N ILE A 40 18.37 -5.47 -1.10
CA ILE A 40 18.44 -4.79 -2.41
C ILE A 40 19.88 -4.72 -2.89
N ARG A 41 20.83 -4.37 -2.03
CA ARG A 41 22.25 -4.31 -2.40
C ARG A 41 22.76 -5.67 -2.86
N GLU A 42 22.37 -6.74 -2.20
CA GLU A 42 22.75 -8.10 -2.59
C GLU A 42 22.13 -8.50 -3.93
N VAL A 43 20.85 -8.20 -4.15
CA VAL A 43 20.18 -8.45 -5.45
C VAL A 43 20.89 -7.67 -6.55
N ASN A 44 21.16 -6.38 -6.34
CA ASN A 44 21.86 -5.51 -7.30
C ASN A 44 23.29 -5.95 -7.58
N ALA A 45 23.98 -6.55 -6.61
CA ALA A 45 25.32 -7.09 -6.81
C ALA A 45 25.31 -8.32 -7.73
N ARG A 46 24.17 -9.02 -7.82
CA ARG A 46 24.00 -10.26 -8.59
C ARG A 46 23.23 -10.06 -9.91
N SER A 47 22.50 -8.96 -10.07
CA SER A 47 21.71 -8.67 -11.26
C SER A 47 22.44 -7.72 -12.22
N SER A 48 22.32 -7.97 -13.53
CA SER A 48 22.75 -7.03 -14.57
C SER A 48 21.82 -5.81 -14.67
N SER A 49 20.58 -5.94 -14.18
CA SER A 49 19.65 -4.84 -14.01
C SER A 49 19.85 -4.21 -12.64
N GLN A 50 20.36 -2.98 -12.59
CA GLN A 50 20.37 -2.21 -11.36
C GLN A 50 18.92 -1.88 -10.97
N MET A 51 18.43 -2.52 -9.91
CA MET A 51 17.25 -2.04 -9.21
C MET A 51 17.62 -0.70 -8.58
N GLN A 52 17.26 0.42 -9.24
CA GLN A 52 17.31 1.77 -8.68
C GLN A 52 16.22 1.95 -7.59
N VAL A 53 16.25 1.06 -6.60
CA VAL A 53 15.43 1.15 -5.40
C VAL A 53 16.27 1.96 -4.42
N GLY A 54 16.18 3.28 -4.53
CA GLY A 54 16.98 4.21 -3.74
C GLY A 54 16.66 4.16 -2.25
N LEU A 55 17.50 4.82 -1.45
CA LEU A 55 17.39 4.93 0.01
C LEU A 55 15.97 5.29 0.47
N PHE A 56 15.29 6.17 -0.26
CA PHE A 56 13.90 6.56 0.00
C PHE A 56 12.92 5.39 -0.01
N SER A 57 13.04 4.47 -0.98
CA SER A 57 12.16 3.31 -1.07
C SER A 57 12.38 2.36 0.11
N SER A 58 13.61 2.24 0.62
CA SER A 58 13.87 1.39 1.79
C SER A 58 13.31 1.97 3.08
N ILE A 59 13.29 3.29 3.20
CA ILE A 59 12.64 4.00 4.32
C ILE A 59 11.13 3.70 4.33
N VAL A 60 10.47 3.84 3.18
CA VAL A 60 9.02 3.59 3.02
C VAL A 60 8.69 2.11 3.25
N THR A 61 9.41 1.21 2.58
CA THR A 61 9.20 -0.25 2.74
C THR A 61 9.48 -0.71 4.16
N GLY A 62 10.51 -0.16 4.81
CA GLY A 62 10.79 -0.44 6.22
C GLY A 62 9.62 -0.02 7.12
N ALA A 63 8.98 1.12 6.85
CA ALA A 63 7.82 1.59 7.61
C ALA A 63 6.60 0.66 7.42
N VAL A 64 6.40 0.17 6.19
CA VAL A 64 5.37 -0.84 5.88
C VAL A 64 5.59 -2.11 6.71
N PHE A 65 6.81 -2.64 6.74
CA PHE A 65 7.11 -3.86 7.50
C PHE A 65 7.00 -3.68 9.01
N ALA A 66 7.60 -2.61 9.56
CA ALA A 66 7.48 -2.33 10.99
C ALA A 66 6.02 -2.13 11.41
N GLY A 67 5.21 -1.46 10.57
CA GLY A 67 3.78 -1.29 10.80
C GLY A 67 3.04 -2.64 10.84
N VAL A 68 3.25 -3.51 9.87
CA VAL A 68 2.59 -4.83 9.82
C VAL A 68 3.06 -5.76 10.95
N ILE A 69 4.36 -5.79 11.25
CA ILE A 69 4.89 -6.56 12.40
C ILE A 69 4.24 -6.08 13.70
N THR A 70 4.06 -4.77 13.85
CA THR A 70 3.39 -4.19 15.02
C THR A 70 1.92 -4.61 15.08
N LEU A 71 1.18 -4.53 13.96
CA LEU A 71 -0.21 -4.98 13.88
C LEU A 71 -0.38 -6.47 14.24
N ILE A 72 0.49 -7.33 13.71
CA ILE A 72 0.49 -8.77 14.03
C ILE A 72 0.82 -8.99 15.50
N SER A 73 1.84 -8.29 16.03
CA SER A 73 2.24 -8.40 17.44
C SER A 73 1.12 -7.97 18.39
N MET A 74 0.38 -6.92 18.04
CA MET A 74 -0.80 -6.49 18.78
C MET A 74 -1.88 -7.57 18.77
N ARG A 75 -2.15 -8.18 17.61
CA ARG A 75 -3.12 -9.28 17.52
C ARG A 75 -2.77 -10.46 18.43
N VAL A 76 -1.50 -10.88 18.41
CA VAL A 76 -1.03 -12.01 19.23
C VAL A 76 -1.18 -11.72 20.73
N ARG A 77 -1.10 -10.44 21.13
CA ARG A 77 -1.30 -10.00 22.51
C ARG A 77 -2.76 -9.72 22.88
N SER A 78 -3.71 -10.26 22.12
CA SER A 78 -5.16 -10.09 22.34
C SER A 78 -5.65 -8.63 22.36
N SER A 79 -4.92 -7.72 21.71
CA SER A 79 -5.32 -6.32 21.54
C SER A 79 -6.45 -6.18 20.48
N PRO A 80 -7.06 -4.98 20.31
CA PRO A 80 -8.11 -4.69 19.33
C PRO A 80 -7.91 -5.28 17.92
N PRO A 81 -8.99 -5.39 17.12
CA PRO A 81 -8.95 -6.03 15.81
C PRO A 81 -7.89 -5.43 14.89
N LEU A 82 -7.16 -6.33 14.22
CA LEU A 82 -5.94 -6.08 13.43
C LEU A 82 -6.11 -5.04 12.32
N LEU A 83 -7.34 -4.86 11.80
CA LEU A 83 -7.64 -4.03 10.64
C LEU A 83 -8.85 -3.12 10.90
N LYS A 84 -8.77 -2.35 11.99
CA LYS A 84 -9.85 -1.44 12.41
C LYS A 84 -9.91 -0.18 11.55
N HIS A 85 -8.76 0.35 11.16
CA HIS A 85 -8.66 1.65 10.48
C HIS A 85 -8.21 1.52 9.01
N PRO A 86 -8.59 2.49 8.15
CA PRO A 86 -8.22 2.49 6.73
C PRO A 86 -6.72 2.31 6.47
N GLY A 87 -5.89 3.06 7.19
CA GLY A 87 -4.44 2.95 7.08
C GLY A 87 -3.87 1.58 7.45
N HIS A 88 -4.53 0.80 8.32
CA HIS A 88 -4.09 -0.58 8.61
C HIS A 88 -4.24 -1.48 7.38
N TRP A 89 -5.32 -1.29 6.61
CA TRP A 89 -5.49 -1.97 5.33
C TRP A 89 -4.43 -1.56 4.32
N LEU A 90 -4.11 -0.26 4.22
CA LEU A 90 -3.05 0.22 3.34
C LEU A 90 -1.68 -0.40 3.69
N LEU A 91 -1.34 -0.52 4.98
CA LEU A 91 -0.12 -1.20 5.42
C LEU A 91 -0.09 -2.67 5.00
N LEU A 92 -1.17 -3.40 5.29
CA LEU A 92 -1.24 -4.83 4.99
C LEU A 92 -1.13 -5.09 3.48
N ILE A 93 -1.89 -4.35 2.68
CA ILE A 93 -1.88 -4.48 1.21
C ILE A 93 -0.49 -4.17 0.66
N SER A 94 0.14 -3.09 1.14
CA SER A 94 1.49 -2.70 0.72
C SER A 94 2.54 -3.76 1.11
N ALA A 95 2.43 -4.35 2.30
CA ALA A 95 3.35 -5.38 2.76
C ALA A 95 3.21 -6.66 1.94
N ILE A 96 1.99 -7.12 1.68
CA ILE A 96 1.75 -8.32 0.87
C ILE A 96 2.26 -8.10 -0.55
N PHE A 97 1.97 -6.93 -1.14
CA PHE A 97 2.49 -6.60 -2.46
C PHE A 97 4.03 -6.59 -2.49
N THR A 98 4.67 -6.02 -1.47
CA THR A 98 6.14 -5.92 -1.42
C THR A 98 6.83 -7.25 -1.13
N LEU A 99 6.21 -8.16 -0.37
CA LEU A 99 6.79 -9.48 -0.05
C LEU A 99 6.53 -10.53 -1.12
N ILE A 100 5.39 -10.46 -1.80
CA ILE A 100 4.95 -11.52 -2.71
C ILE A 100 5.02 -11.03 -4.15
N ALA A 101 4.30 -9.97 -4.48
CA ALA A 101 4.16 -9.54 -5.86
C ALA A 101 5.46 -8.94 -6.42
N ALA A 102 6.13 -8.04 -5.69
CA ALA A 102 7.32 -7.37 -6.20
C ALA A 102 8.49 -8.33 -6.49
N PRO A 103 8.87 -9.28 -5.61
CA PRO A 103 9.95 -10.22 -5.89
C PRO A 103 9.61 -11.17 -7.04
N VAL A 104 8.37 -11.68 -7.11
CA VAL A 104 7.96 -12.57 -8.20
C VAL A 104 7.91 -11.82 -9.53
N LEU A 105 7.36 -10.60 -9.55
CA LEU A 105 7.39 -9.76 -10.74
C LEU A 105 8.82 -9.49 -11.21
N HIS A 106 9.75 -9.23 -10.29
CA HIS A 106 11.16 -9.01 -10.62
C HIS A 106 11.83 -10.28 -11.19
N ALA A 107 11.62 -11.43 -10.55
CA ALA A 107 12.13 -12.71 -11.05
C ALA A 107 11.60 -13.01 -12.46
N LEU A 108 10.30 -12.80 -12.68
CA LEU A 108 9.66 -13.04 -13.97
C LEU A 108 10.04 -12.00 -15.03
N THR A 109 10.31 -10.74 -14.68
CA THR A 109 10.78 -9.75 -15.69
C THR A 109 12.17 -10.12 -16.20
N GLY A 110 13.05 -10.65 -15.35
CA GLY A 110 14.34 -11.19 -15.77
C GLY A 110 14.19 -12.35 -16.76
N SER A 111 13.18 -13.20 -16.57
CA SER A 111 12.85 -14.30 -17.48
C SER A 111 12.17 -13.82 -18.78
N LEU A 112 11.25 -12.85 -18.69
CA LEU A 112 10.49 -12.31 -19.83
C LEU A 112 11.38 -11.57 -20.84
N ALA A 113 12.45 -10.91 -20.39
CA ALA A 113 13.42 -10.25 -21.28
C ALA A 113 14.14 -11.23 -22.23
N LEU A 114 14.09 -12.52 -21.93
CA LEU A 114 14.68 -13.61 -22.72
C LEU A 114 13.62 -14.39 -23.52
N MET A 115 12.34 -14.00 -23.46
CA MET A 115 11.22 -14.77 -24.01
C MET A 115 10.55 -14.08 -25.20
N ASN A 116 9.93 -14.89 -26.06
CA ASN A 116 9.11 -14.42 -27.17
C ASN A 116 7.81 -13.82 -26.61
N PRO A 117 7.54 -12.52 -26.79
CA PRO A 117 6.38 -11.83 -26.21
C PRO A 117 5.02 -12.28 -26.79
N PHE A 118 5.03 -13.15 -27.80
CA PHE A 118 3.84 -13.60 -28.53
C PHE A 118 3.26 -14.95 -28.06
N ASP A 119 3.70 -15.50 -26.93
CA ASP A 119 3.19 -16.76 -26.37
C ASP A 119 2.41 -16.52 -25.05
N PRO A 120 1.17 -16.04 -25.12
CA PRO A 120 0.37 -15.60 -23.96
C PRO A 120 -0.11 -16.75 -23.07
N ASP A 121 0.03 -18.01 -23.51
CA ASP A 121 -0.42 -19.20 -22.78
C ASP A 121 0.63 -19.74 -21.80
N ARG A 122 1.81 -19.11 -21.75
CA ARG A 122 2.85 -19.50 -20.79
C ARG A 122 2.45 -19.19 -19.36
N TRP A 123 2.82 -20.11 -18.46
CA TRP A 123 2.46 -20.04 -17.05
C TRP A 123 2.99 -18.76 -16.36
N GLU A 124 4.09 -18.19 -16.82
CA GLU A 124 4.65 -16.92 -16.31
C GLU A 124 3.65 -15.78 -16.48
N PHE A 125 2.99 -15.69 -17.64
CA PHE A 125 1.96 -14.69 -17.86
C PHE A 125 0.76 -14.92 -16.94
N VAL A 126 0.35 -16.17 -16.73
CA VAL A 126 -0.74 -16.50 -15.78
C VAL A 126 -0.38 -16.07 -14.35
N VAL A 127 0.86 -16.30 -13.90
CA VAL A 127 1.32 -15.87 -12.58
C VAL A 127 1.33 -14.35 -12.48
N ILE A 128 1.83 -13.64 -13.50
CA ILE A 128 1.80 -12.18 -13.56
C ILE A 128 0.35 -11.66 -13.45
N ARG A 129 -0.58 -12.26 -14.20
CA ARG A 129 -2.01 -11.91 -14.16
C ARG A 129 -2.59 -12.02 -12.75
N ILE A 130 -2.34 -13.13 -12.08
CA ILE A 130 -2.81 -13.38 -10.71
C ILE A 130 -2.20 -12.37 -9.73
N LEU A 131 -0.91 -12.06 -9.86
CA LEU A 131 -0.25 -11.11 -8.97
C LEU A 131 -0.76 -9.68 -9.14
N TYR A 132 -1.04 -9.24 -10.38
CA TYR A 132 -1.61 -7.92 -10.64
C TYR A 132 -3.08 -7.79 -10.20
N LEU A 133 -3.82 -8.90 -10.13
CA LEU A 133 -5.17 -8.95 -9.57
C LEU A 133 -5.21 -8.77 -8.05
N PHE A 134 -4.12 -9.10 -7.36
CA PHE A 134 -4.12 -9.11 -5.91
C PHE A 134 -4.41 -7.74 -5.28
N PRO A 135 -3.73 -6.62 -5.64
CA PRO A 135 -4.03 -5.31 -5.09
C PRO A 135 -5.49 -4.84 -5.27
N PRO A 136 -6.10 -4.87 -6.48
CA PRO A 136 -7.49 -4.44 -6.65
C PRO A 136 -8.48 -5.31 -5.87
N ILE A 137 -8.27 -6.63 -5.80
CA ILE A 137 -9.10 -7.51 -4.97
C ILE A 137 -8.97 -7.13 -3.49
N ALA A 138 -7.75 -6.88 -3.01
CA ALA A 138 -7.51 -6.50 -1.63
C ALA A 138 -8.13 -5.13 -1.28
N PHE A 139 -8.09 -4.16 -2.20
CA PHE A 139 -8.77 -2.88 -2.02
C PHE A 139 -10.30 -3.01 -2.05
N ALA A 140 -10.86 -3.81 -2.96
CA ALA A 140 -12.29 -4.10 -2.98
C ALA A 140 -12.76 -4.77 -1.68
N PHE A 141 -11.97 -5.71 -1.17
CA PHE A 141 -12.22 -6.36 0.11
C PHE A 141 -12.12 -5.38 1.29
N ALA A 142 -11.13 -4.48 1.30
CA ALA A 142 -11.02 -3.42 2.30
C ALA A 142 -12.24 -2.48 2.26
N ALA A 143 -12.69 -2.07 1.06
CA ALA A 143 -13.88 -1.25 0.88
C ALA A 143 -15.14 -1.90 1.46
N ALA A 144 -15.30 -3.22 1.29
CA ALA A 144 -16.42 -3.96 1.86
C ALA A 144 -16.41 -4.03 3.39
N ARG A 145 -15.23 -3.92 4.02
CA ARG A 145 -15.06 -4.04 5.48
C ARG A 145 -15.05 -2.71 6.23
N ILE A 146 -14.74 -1.61 5.55
CA ILE A 146 -14.66 -0.29 6.18
C ILE A 146 -16.06 0.34 6.31
N ARG A 147 -16.33 0.90 7.49
CA ARG A 147 -17.60 1.59 7.80
C ARG A 147 -17.59 3.04 7.31
N ASP A 148 -16.43 3.69 7.33
CA ASP A 148 -16.27 5.07 6.86
C ASP A 148 -16.59 5.18 5.35
N ARG A 149 -17.54 6.06 5.00
CA ARG A 149 -17.99 6.23 3.62
C ARG A 149 -16.92 6.86 2.73
N ILE A 150 -16.15 7.82 3.24
CA ILE A 150 -15.12 8.52 2.49
C ILE A 150 -14.01 7.54 2.12
N TRP A 151 -13.51 6.79 3.11
CA TRP A 151 -12.50 5.77 2.85
C TRP A 151 -12.99 4.63 1.96
N LYS A 152 -14.26 4.23 2.09
CA LYS A 152 -14.86 3.24 1.19
C LYS A 152 -14.83 3.71 -0.26
N VAL A 153 -15.23 4.97 -0.52
CA VAL A 153 -15.16 5.57 -1.87
C VAL A 153 -13.71 5.63 -2.35
N LEU A 154 -12.77 6.02 -1.49
CA LEU A 154 -11.35 6.02 -1.85
C LEU A 154 -10.87 4.62 -2.23
N PHE A 155 -11.15 3.58 -1.44
CA PHE A 155 -10.75 2.21 -1.76
C PHE A 155 -11.36 1.71 -3.07
N ILE A 156 -12.63 2.01 -3.33
CA ILE A 156 -13.26 1.71 -4.63
C ILE A 156 -12.54 2.45 -5.77
N ALA A 157 -12.21 3.72 -5.57
CA ALA A 157 -11.43 4.49 -6.54
C ALA A 157 -10.02 3.92 -6.74
N MET A 158 -9.40 3.28 -5.74
CA MET A 158 -8.11 2.58 -5.88
C MET A 158 -8.19 1.32 -6.75
N VAL A 159 -9.37 0.71 -6.88
CA VAL A 159 -9.57 -0.46 -7.76
C VAL A 159 -9.51 -0.04 -9.23
N LEU A 160 -10.05 1.13 -9.57
CA LEU A 160 -10.23 1.58 -10.96
C LEU A 160 -8.91 1.63 -11.77
N PRO A 161 -7.79 2.17 -11.25
CA PRO A 161 -6.51 2.14 -11.98
C PRO A 161 -5.98 0.73 -12.27
N GLY A 162 -6.44 -0.29 -11.55
CA GLY A 162 -6.06 -1.69 -11.79
C GLY A 162 -6.84 -2.35 -12.91
N VAL A 163 -8.02 -1.82 -13.27
CA VAL A 163 -8.92 -2.43 -14.27
C VAL A 163 -8.31 -2.45 -15.67
N PRO A 164 -7.72 -1.36 -16.20
CA PRO A 164 -7.09 -1.40 -17.53
C PRO A 164 -5.94 -2.41 -17.62
N TRP A 165 -5.10 -2.50 -16.59
CA TRP A 165 -4.02 -3.48 -16.52
C TRP A 165 -4.58 -4.91 -16.54
N PHE A 166 -5.65 -5.18 -15.79
CA PHE A 166 -6.30 -6.48 -15.79
C PHE A 166 -6.92 -6.84 -17.16
N LEU A 167 -7.60 -5.91 -17.82
CA LEU A 167 -8.21 -6.14 -19.13
C LEU A 167 -7.14 -6.39 -20.21
N SER A 168 -6.06 -5.61 -20.22
CA SER A 168 -4.92 -5.83 -21.12
C SER A 168 -4.29 -7.20 -20.91
N LEU A 169 -4.19 -7.63 -19.66
CA LEU A 169 -3.73 -8.95 -19.28
C LEU A 169 -4.64 -10.08 -19.80
N LEU A 170 -5.93 -9.83 -20.04
CA LEU A 170 -6.85 -10.78 -20.69
C LEU A 170 -6.78 -10.75 -22.23
N GLY A 171 -5.85 -9.98 -22.80
CA GLY A 171 -5.73 -9.80 -24.26
C GLY A 171 -6.74 -8.80 -24.83
N ILE A 172 -7.37 -7.98 -23.99
CA ILE A 172 -8.24 -6.89 -24.44
C ILE A 172 -7.37 -5.67 -24.72
N ASP A 173 -7.19 -5.35 -25.99
CA ASP A 173 -6.46 -4.16 -26.41
C ASP A 173 -7.21 -2.90 -25.96
N LEU A 174 -6.56 -2.14 -25.08
CA LEU A 174 -7.04 -0.84 -24.62
C LEU A 174 -6.15 0.25 -25.18
N PRO A 175 -6.72 1.42 -25.55
CA PRO A 175 -5.92 2.59 -25.89
C PRO A 175 -4.90 2.91 -24.80
N SER A 176 -3.70 3.34 -25.20
CA SER A 176 -2.61 3.72 -24.28
C SER A 176 -3.03 4.77 -23.25
N SER A 177 -4.07 5.56 -23.57
CA SER A 177 -4.65 6.57 -22.68
C SER A 177 -5.23 6.01 -21.37
N TYR A 178 -5.62 4.73 -21.34
CA TYR A 178 -6.12 4.09 -20.13
C TYR A 178 -5.02 3.74 -19.12
N PHE A 179 -3.75 3.77 -19.53
CA PHE A 179 -2.58 3.46 -18.68
C PHE A 179 -1.88 4.71 -18.15
N HIS A 180 -2.45 5.90 -18.38
CA HIS A 180 -1.88 7.14 -17.88
C HIS A 180 -1.78 7.18 -16.36
N ALA A 181 -0.80 7.92 -15.85
CA ALA A 181 -0.58 8.09 -14.41
C ALA A 181 -1.59 9.01 -13.72
N TRP A 182 -2.39 9.79 -14.48
CA TRP A 182 -3.31 10.78 -13.93
C TRP A 182 -4.35 10.23 -12.92
N PRO A 183 -4.92 9.02 -13.06
CA PRO A 183 -5.87 8.50 -12.07
C PRO A 183 -5.20 8.30 -10.70
N LYS A 184 -3.93 7.87 -10.69
CA LYS A 184 -3.16 7.71 -9.45
C LYS A 184 -2.80 9.06 -8.83
N LEU A 185 -2.55 10.09 -9.65
CA LEU A 185 -2.35 11.48 -9.20
C LEU A 185 -3.59 12.06 -8.52
N VAL A 186 -4.75 11.90 -9.15
CA VAL A 186 -6.04 12.35 -8.59
C VAL A 186 -6.33 11.64 -7.28
N LEU A 187 -6.11 10.32 -7.22
CA LEU A 187 -6.28 9.53 -6.01
C LEU A 187 -5.34 9.97 -4.88
N ALA A 188 -4.05 10.18 -5.18
CA ALA A 188 -3.08 10.67 -4.19
C ALA A 188 -3.49 12.05 -3.64
N SER A 189 -3.95 12.95 -4.51
CA SER A 189 -4.44 14.28 -4.12
C SER A 189 -5.68 14.18 -3.24
N ALA A 190 -6.63 13.32 -3.60
CA ALA A 190 -7.83 13.06 -2.81
C ALA A 190 -7.49 12.51 -1.42
N MET A 191 -6.53 11.59 -1.32
CA MET A 191 -6.05 11.07 -0.04
C MET A 191 -5.41 12.15 0.83
N VAL A 192 -4.63 13.07 0.26
CA VAL A 192 -4.06 14.20 1.00
C VAL A 192 -5.17 15.08 1.57
N VAL A 193 -6.18 15.42 0.76
CA VAL A 193 -7.32 16.23 1.20
C VAL A 193 -8.09 15.53 2.32
N VAL A 194 -8.40 14.23 2.16
CA VAL A 194 -9.08 13.45 3.20
C VAL A 194 -8.27 13.39 4.48
N SER A 195 -6.95 13.20 4.38
CA SER A 195 -6.04 13.19 5.54
C SER A 195 -6.04 14.52 6.30
N ILE A 196 -6.03 15.66 5.58
CA ILE A 196 -6.10 17.00 6.19
C ILE A 196 -7.44 17.20 6.90
N VAL A 197 -8.54 16.77 6.27
CA VAL A 197 -9.88 16.87 6.86
C VAL A 197 -9.98 15.98 8.11
N GLU A 198 -9.44 14.77 8.09
CA GLU A 198 -9.40 13.87 9.24
C GLU A 198 -8.54 14.41 10.38
N LEU A 199 -7.39 15.01 10.09
CA LEU A 199 -6.56 15.67 11.11
C LEU A 199 -7.28 16.83 11.79
N LYS A 200 -8.12 17.57 11.05
CA LYS A 200 -8.84 18.74 11.56
C LYS A 200 -10.12 18.38 12.31
N ASN A 201 -10.89 17.45 11.77
CA ASN A 201 -12.29 17.22 12.18
C ASN A 201 -12.58 15.74 12.53
N GLY A 202 -11.63 14.84 12.30
CA GLY A 202 -11.84 13.40 12.41
C GLY A 202 -11.57 12.82 13.81
N PRO A 203 -11.94 11.55 14.01
CA PRO A 203 -11.57 10.83 15.21
C PRO A 203 -10.04 10.70 15.33
N ARG A 204 -9.52 10.68 16.57
CA ARG A 204 -8.09 10.45 16.80
C ARG A 204 -7.70 9.04 16.34
N HIS A 205 -7.14 8.94 15.14
CA HIS A 205 -6.56 7.71 14.61
C HIS A 205 -5.20 7.43 15.25
N ASP A 206 -4.85 6.15 15.35
CA ASP A 206 -3.54 5.73 15.83
C ASP A 206 -2.42 6.08 14.82
N TRP A 207 -1.18 6.04 15.29
CA TRP A 207 -0.02 6.33 14.43
C TRP A 207 0.17 5.28 13.32
N LEU A 208 -0.34 4.06 13.50
CA LEU A 208 -0.29 3.00 12.48
C LEU A 208 -1.16 3.34 11.28
N HIS A 209 -2.35 3.89 11.51
CA HIS A 209 -3.21 4.42 10.44
C HIS A 209 -2.45 5.46 9.62
N TRP A 210 -1.88 6.47 10.27
CA TRP A 210 -1.12 7.53 9.59
C TRP A 210 0.12 7.00 8.87
N THR A 211 0.76 5.96 9.40
CA THR A 211 1.88 5.28 8.74
C THR A 211 1.43 4.61 7.45
N GLY A 212 0.28 3.94 7.44
CA GLY A 212 -0.31 3.36 6.23
C GLY A 212 -0.68 4.38 5.16
N VAL A 213 -1.31 5.48 5.57
CA VAL A 213 -1.65 6.58 4.66
C VAL A 213 -0.38 7.20 4.06
N THR A 214 0.61 7.51 4.89
CA THR A 214 1.86 8.16 4.46
C THR A 214 2.69 7.26 3.55
N THR A 215 2.82 5.97 3.88
CA THR A 215 3.57 5.01 3.03
C THR A 215 2.91 4.79 1.69
N HIS A 216 1.58 4.78 1.63
CA HIS A 216 0.85 4.71 0.37
C HIS A 216 1.03 5.98 -0.47
N LEU A 217 0.87 7.17 0.13
CA LEU A 217 1.12 8.46 -0.54
C LEU A 217 2.55 8.58 -1.07
N ALA A 218 3.54 8.14 -0.30
CA ALA A 218 4.93 8.10 -0.73
C ALA A 218 5.15 7.16 -1.93
N SER A 219 4.47 6.02 -1.94
CA SER A 219 4.49 5.06 -3.05
C SER A 219 3.86 5.65 -4.32
N CYS A 220 2.73 6.35 -4.19
CA CYS A 220 2.14 7.11 -5.30
C CYS A 220 3.09 8.20 -5.81
N SER A 221 3.76 8.93 -4.91
CA SER A 221 4.69 10.00 -5.24
C SER A 221 5.91 9.51 -6.01
N ASN A 222 6.46 8.34 -5.66
CA ASN A 222 7.57 7.75 -6.40
C ASN A 222 7.18 7.43 -7.86
N LEU A 223 5.94 6.99 -8.09
CA LEU A 223 5.43 6.79 -9.45
C LEU A 223 5.32 8.11 -10.22
N ILE A 224 4.86 9.18 -9.56
CA ILE A 224 4.76 10.52 -10.16
C ILE A 224 6.15 11.03 -10.55
N LEU A 225 7.13 10.94 -9.65
CA LEU A 225 8.49 11.39 -9.91
C LEU A 225 9.13 10.64 -11.09
N ARG A 226 8.88 9.33 -11.22
CA ARG A 226 9.35 8.56 -12.38
C ARG A 226 8.71 9.03 -13.69
N VAL A 227 7.41 9.31 -13.68
CA VAL A 227 6.70 9.83 -14.87
C VAL A 227 7.21 11.23 -15.23
N LEU A 228 7.39 12.11 -14.24
CA LEU A 228 7.95 13.44 -14.47
C LEU A 228 9.40 13.37 -15.00
N ALA A 229 10.22 12.46 -14.46
CA ALA A 229 11.58 12.25 -14.94
C ALA A 229 11.63 11.79 -16.41
N THR A 230 10.62 11.06 -16.89
CA THR A 230 10.53 10.69 -18.31
C THR A 230 10.04 11.83 -19.23
N LEU A 231 9.53 12.93 -18.66
CA LEU A 231 9.02 14.09 -19.40
C LEU A 231 10.02 15.25 -19.46
N ILE A 232 11.10 15.20 -18.68
CA ILE A 232 12.17 16.21 -18.66
C ILE A 232 13.34 15.63 -19.50
N PRO A 233 13.64 16.19 -20.68
CA PRO A 233 14.68 15.70 -21.58
C PRO A 233 16.10 15.90 -21.04
#